data_AF-A0A455SRT9-F1
#
_entry.id   AF-A0A455SRT9-F1
#
_cell.length_a   1.000
_cell.length_b   1.000
_cell.length_c   1.000
_cell.angle_alpha   90.00
_cell.angle_beta   90.00
_cell.angle_gamma   90.00
#
_symmetry.space_group_name_H-M   'P 1'
#
loop_
_entity.id
_entity.type
_entity.pdbx_description
1 polymer ?
#
loop_
_entity_poly.entity_id
_entity_poly.type
_entity_poly.pdbx_seq_one_letter_code
_entity_poly.pdbx_strand_id
1 'polypeptide(L)'
;MPMGETEESLMLEGKMARIAGVDIPREKRVEISLCYIYGIGLTTSRKILEKTRINPDTRVKDLTEEEVNRLREVIDREYKVEGDLRREVDMNIKRLIEIGCYRGMRHRRNLPVRGQRTRTNARTRRGPKRTVAGKKKATKK
;
A
#
# COMPACT_ATOMS: atom_id res chain seq x y z
N MET A 1 36.22 30.88 0.97
CA MET A 1 36.17 29.57 0.29
C MET A 1 34.75 29.35 -0.18
N PRO A 2 34.50 29.14 -1.48
CA PRO A 2 33.15 28.86 -1.98
C PRO A 2 32.76 27.41 -1.62
N MET A 3 31.59 27.24 -1.03
CA MET A 3 30.96 25.94 -0.73
C MET A 3 30.61 25.24 -2.04
N GLY A 4 30.89 23.94 -2.16
CA GLY A 4 30.74 23.19 -3.40
C GLY A 4 29.30 22.75 -3.70
N GLU A 5 28.96 22.63 -4.98
CA GLU A 5 27.67 22.17 -5.53
C GLU A 5 27.20 20.80 -4.96
N THR A 6 28.12 20.01 -4.41
CA THR A 6 27.85 18.75 -3.71
C THR A 6 27.15 18.94 -2.35
N GLU A 7 27.38 20.05 -1.67
CA GLU A 7 26.70 20.37 -0.40
C GLU A 7 25.31 20.98 -0.64
N GLU A 8 25.11 21.72 -1.75
CA GLU A 8 23.78 22.16 -2.16
C GLU A 8 22.89 20.98 -2.54
N SER A 9 23.44 19.94 -3.18
CA SER A 9 22.72 18.71 -3.51
C SER A 9 22.37 17.87 -2.27
N LEU A 10 23.22 17.85 -1.24
CA LEU A 10 22.93 17.27 0.08
C LEU A 10 21.93 18.11 0.91
N MET A 11 21.94 19.43 0.78
CA MET A 11 20.89 20.28 1.38
C MET A 11 19.56 20.18 0.63
N LEU A 12 19.56 19.77 -0.64
CA LEU A 12 18.37 19.44 -1.44
C LEU A 12 17.79 18.03 -1.15
N GLU A 13 18.50 17.15 -0.43
CA GLU A 13 17.90 16.00 0.25
C GLU A 13 16.99 16.43 1.43
N GLY A 14 17.11 17.69 1.86
CA GLY A 14 16.29 18.35 2.87
C GLY A 14 14.92 18.78 2.36
N LYS A 15 13.98 17.83 2.26
CA LYS A 15 12.54 17.96 2.61
C LYS A 15 11.78 16.72 2.15
N MET A 16 12.08 15.55 2.71
CA MET A 16 11.18 14.41 2.57
C MET A 16 9.82 14.80 3.18
N ALA A 17 8.77 14.97 2.37
CA ALA A 17 7.41 15.14 2.86
C ALA A 17 6.94 13.78 3.40
N ARG A 18 7.39 13.42 4.59
CA ARG A 18 6.96 12.21 5.29
C ARG A 18 5.56 12.44 5.81
N ILE A 19 4.54 11.89 5.18
CA ILE A 19 3.15 12.05 5.65
C ILE A 19 2.73 10.72 6.27
N ALA A 20 2.25 10.75 7.52
CA ALA A 20 1.74 9.58 8.25
C ALA A 20 2.69 8.36 8.28
N GLY A 21 4.00 8.59 8.49
CA GLY A 21 4.97 7.52 8.65
C GLY A 21 5.45 6.84 7.36
N VAL A 22 5.03 7.33 6.18
CA VAL A 22 5.49 6.85 4.87
C VAL A 22 6.08 8.00 4.06
N ASP A 23 7.19 7.74 3.39
CA ASP A 23 7.86 8.71 2.53
C ASP A 23 7.10 8.83 1.19
N ILE A 24 6.56 10.02 0.91
CA ILE A 24 5.74 10.25 -0.28
C ILE A 24 6.61 10.76 -1.45
N PRO A 25 6.39 10.26 -2.68
CA PRO A 25 7.09 10.77 -3.87
C PRO A 25 6.73 12.24 -4.15
N ARG A 26 7.74 13.12 -4.16
CA ARG A 26 7.57 14.59 -4.25
C ARG A 26 7.16 15.11 -5.62
N GLU A 27 7.45 14.35 -6.67
CA GLU A 27 7.21 14.77 -8.07
C GLU A 27 5.78 14.55 -8.54
N LYS A 28 5.01 13.74 -7.80
CA LYS A 28 3.64 13.38 -8.18
C LYS A 28 2.62 14.36 -7.61
N ARG A 29 1.44 14.36 -8.24
CA ARG A 29 0.24 15.07 -7.77
C ARG A 29 -0.18 14.56 -6.40
N VAL A 30 -0.65 15.44 -5.52
CA VAL A 30 -1.04 15.08 -4.15
C VAL A 30 -2.06 13.93 -4.13
N GLU A 31 -3.03 13.94 -5.05
CA GLU A 31 -4.05 12.88 -5.16
C GLU A 31 -3.45 11.47 -5.27
N ILE A 32 -2.48 11.30 -6.17
CA ILE A 32 -1.83 10.01 -6.44
C ILE A 32 -0.81 9.69 -5.35
N SER A 33 -0.11 10.72 -4.87
CA SER A 33 0.89 10.63 -3.83
C SER A 33 0.33 10.07 -2.51
N LEU A 34 -0.87 10.46 -2.11
CA LEU A 34 -1.54 9.93 -0.91
C LEU A 34 -1.93 8.45 -1.06
N CYS A 35 -2.13 7.95 -2.27
CA CYS A 35 -2.48 6.54 -2.52
C CYS A 35 -1.31 5.57 -2.29
N TYR A 36 -0.11 6.08 -2.04
CA TYR A 36 1.03 5.25 -1.64
C TYR A 36 0.93 4.74 -0.21
N ILE A 37 0.12 5.41 0.63
CA ILE A 37 -0.15 4.98 2.00
C ILE A 37 -1.14 3.82 1.96
N TYR A 38 -0.79 2.69 2.56
CA TYR A 38 -1.68 1.53 2.67
C TYR A 38 -2.92 1.88 3.50
N GLY A 39 -4.09 1.74 2.86
CA GLY A 39 -5.38 2.12 3.43
C GLY A 39 -5.99 3.35 2.77
N ILE A 40 -5.20 4.14 2.03
CA ILE A 40 -5.67 5.29 1.26
C ILE A 40 -5.71 4.91 -0.22
N GLY A 41 -6.91 4.96 -0.82
CA GLY A 41 -7.12 4.87 -2.25
C GLY A 41 -7.48 6.21 -2.89
N LEU A 42 -7.80 6.20 -4.19
CA LEU A 42 -8.17 7.41 -4.94
C LEU A 42 -9.40 8.11 -4.36
N THR A 43 -10.42 7.35 -3.97
CA THR A 43 -11.67 7.91 -3.43
C THR A 43 -11.48 8.55 -2.07
N THR A 44 -10.68 7.93 -1.18
CA THR A 44 -10.36 8.50 0.13
C THR A 44 -9.43 9.69 0.00
N SER A 45 -8.46 9.63 -0.92
CA SER A 45 -7.55 10.73 -1.23
C SER A 45 -8.33 11.99 -1.67
N ARG A 46 -9.27 11.85 -2.61
CA ARG A 46 -10.17 12.96 -3.02
C ARG A 46 -10.97 13.53 -1.87
N LYS A 47 -11.57 12.69 -1.03
CA LYS A 47 -12.32 13.13 0.16
C LYS A 47 -11.46 13.91 1.14
N ILE A 48 -10.21 13.47 1.35
CA ILE A 48 -9.26 14.16 2.23
C ILE A 48 -8.91 15.52 1.64
N LEU A 49 -8.65 15.60 0.33
CA LEU A 49 -8.33 16.84 -0.37
C LEU A 49 -9.49 17.84 -0.40
N GLU A 50 -10.73 17.36 -0.56
CA GLU A 50 -11.94 18.18 -0.44
C GLU A 50 -12.07 18.77 0.98
N LYS A 51 -11.79 17.98 2.01
CA LYS A 51 -11.83 18.42 3.41
C LYS A 51 -10.75 19.44 3.74
N THR A 52 -9.52 19.22 3.26
CA THR A 52 -8.41 20.14 3.52
C THR A 52 -8.42 21.36 2.60
N ARG A 53 -9.30 21.38 1.58
CA ARG A 53 -9.40 22.41 0.53
C ARG A 53 -8.06 22.61 -0.21
N ILE A 54 -7.32 21.53 -0.40
CA ILE A 54 -6.06 21.53 -1.15
C ILE A 54 -6.37 21.16 -2.59
N ASN A 55 -5.77 21.87 -3.54
CA ASN A 55 -5.95 21.57 -4.96
C ASN A 55 -5.29 20.21 -5.30
N PRO A 56 -6.02 19.24 -5.90
CA PRO A 56 -5.48 17.92 -6.22
C PRO A 56 -4.36 17.91 -7.27
N ASP A 57 -4.27 18.95 -8.10
CA ASP A 57 -3.28 19.05 -9.18
C ASP A 57 -1.92 19.59 -8.71
N THR A 58 -1.83 20.10 -7.48
CA THR A 58 -0.55 20.55 -6.93
C THR A 58 0.40 19.38 -6.78
N ARG A 59 1.70 19.65 -6.92
CA ARG A 59 2.72 18.64 -6.66
C ARG A 59 3.07 18.69 -5.18
N VAL A 60 3.48 17.54 -4.64
CA VAL A 60 3.86 17.43 -3.22
C VAL A 60 5.04 18.35 -2.86
N LYS A 61 5.91 18.69 -3.82
CA LYS A 61 6.98 19.67 -3.64
C LYS A 61 6.50 21.11 -3.37
N ASP A 62 5.31 21.46 -3.85
CA ASP A 62 4.77 22.83 -3.80
C ASP A 62 3.79 22.99 -2.61
N LEU A 63 3.67 21.98 -1.75
CA LEU A 63 2.85 22.03 -0.54
C LEU A 63 3.52 22.85 0.55
N THR A 64 2.71 23.66 1.24
CA THR A 64 3.12 24.37 2.45
C THR A 64 3.16 23.42 3.65
N GLU A 65 3.96 23.76 4.65
CA GLU A 65 4.09 22.94 5.87
C GLU A 65 2.78 22.89 6.68
N GLU A 66 1.98 23.96 6.62
CA GLU A 66 0.64 24.02 7.21
C GLU A 66 -0.35 23.06 6.53
N GLU A 67 -0.30 22.94 5.20
CA GLU A 67 -1.12 21.99 4.45
C GLU A 67 -0.74 20.55 4.75
N VAL A 68 0.56 20.28 4.91
CA VAL A 68 1.07 18.96 5.29
C VAL A 68 0.59 18.59 6.69
N ASN A 69 0.62 19.51 7.65
CA ASN A 69 0.12 19.25 9.00
C ASN A 69 -1.39 19.02 9.03
N ARG A 70 -2.18 19.82 8.30
CA ARG A 70 -3.63 19.60 8.14
C ARG A 70 -3.93 18.23 7.54
N LEU A 71 -3.18 17.81 6.53
CA LEU A 71 -3.32 16.47 5.94
C LEU A 71 -3.01 15.37 6.95
N ARG A 72 -1.92 15.50 7.73
CA ARG A 72 -1.56 14.52 8.76
C ARG A 72 -2.65 14.39 9.83
N GLU A 73 -3.16 15.50 10.36
CA GLU A 73 -4.21 15.48 11.39
C GLU A 73 -5.49 14.79 10.91
N VAL A 74 -5.92 15.08 9.68
CA VAL A 74 -7.11 14.44 9.10
C VAL A 74 -6.89 12.94 8.89
N ILE A 75 -5.70 12.55 8.42
CA ILE A 75 -5.36 11.14 8.19
C ILE A 75 -5.32 10.38 9.52
N ASP A 76 -4.60 10.88 10.52
CA ASP A 76 -4.43 10.20 11.81
C ASP A 76 -5.75 10.10 12.59
N ARG A 77 -6.64 11.10 12.46
CA ARG A 77 -7.93 11.12 13.18
C ARG A 77 -8.97 10.22 12.54
N GLU A 78 -9.09 10.24 11.21
CA GLU A 78 -10.22 9.59 10.52
C GLU A 78 -9.89 8.22 9.92
N TYR A 79 -8.62 7.93 9.65
CA TYR A 79 -8.22 6.75 8.89
C TYR A 79 -7.22 5.90 9.64
N LYS A 80 -7.52 4.61 9.78
CA LYS A 80 -6.53 3.62 10.22
C LYS A 80 -5.60 3.31 9.06
N VAL A 81 -4.34 3.71 9.19
CA VAL A 81 -3.32 3.55 8.14
C VAL A 81 -2.31 2.46 8.46
N GLU A 82 -1.73 1.88 7.41
CA GLU A 82 -0.59 0.95 7.45
C GLU A 82 -0.70 -0.14 8.52
N GLY A 83 0.02 0.03 9.64
CA GLY A 83 0.21 -0.99 10.66
C GLY A 83 -1.09 -1.43 11.30
N ASP A 84 -1.99 -0.49 11.60
CA ASP A 84 -3.24 -0.82 12.29
C ASP A 84 -4.23 -1.52 11.34
N LEU A 85 -4.31 -1.08 10.09
CA LEU A 85 -5.14 -1.74 9.09
C LEU A 85 -4.63 -3.16 8.79
N ARG A 86 -3.31 -3.34 8.68
CA ARG A 86 -2.70 -4.67 8.47
C ARG A 86 -2.98 -5.59 9.65
N ARG A 87 -2.79 -5.11 10.88
CA ARG A 87 -3.09 -5.87 12.11
C ARG A 87 -4.56 -6.25 12.17
N GLU A 88 -5.47 -5.34 11.86
CA GLU A 88 -6.91 -5.60 11.85
C GLU A 88 -7.27 -6.69 10.83
N VAL A 89 -6.74 -6.61 9.60
CA VAL A 89 -6.95 -7.64 8.59
C VAL A 89 -6.39 -9.00 9.03
N ASP A 90 -5.19 -9.02 9.60
CA ASP A 90 -4.58 -10.27 10.08
C ASP A 90 -5.36 -10.88 11.24
N MET A 91 -5.85 -10.06 12.19
CA MET A 91 -6.73 -10.50 13.26
C MET A 91 -8.05 -11.06 12.72
N ASN A 92 -8.65 -10.40 11.73
CA ASN A 92 -9.86 -10.90 11.07
C ASN A 92 -9.62 -12.27 10.40
N ILE A 93 -8.47 -12.47 9.75
CA ILE A 93 -8.11 -13.75 9.14
C ILE A 93 -7.86 -14.83 10.21
N LYS A 94 -7.11 -14.51 11.28
CA LYS A 94 -6.86 -15.42 12.40
C LYS A 94 -8.16 -15.87 13.06
N ARG A 95 -9.07 -14.92 13.34
CA ARG A 95 -10.41 -15.20 13.86
C ARG A 95 -11.17 -16.19 12.97
N LEU A 96 -11.17 -15.99 11.65
CA LEU A 96 -11.84 -16.93 10.72
C LEU A 96 -11.22 -18.33 10.75
N ILE A 97 -9.90 -18.43 10.95
CA ILE A 97 -9.16 -19.69 11.04
C ILE A 97 -9.48 -20.42 12.35
N GLU A 98 -9.57 -19.70 13.47
CA GLU A 98 -9.91 -20.24 14.79
C GLU A 98 -11.35 -20.75 14.85
N ILE A 99 -12.30 -20.00 14.29
CA ILE A 99 -13.71 -20.41 14.20
C ILE A 99 -13.87 -21.70 13.36
N GLY A 100 -12.93 -22.01 12.46
CA GLY A 100 -12.99 -23.23 11.64
C GLY A 100 -14.01 -23.17 10.49
N CYS A 101 -14.54 -21.99 10.17
CA CYS A 101 -15.46 -21.82 9.04
C CYS A 101 -14.79 -22.17 7.70
N TYR A 102 -15.60 -22.45 6.66
CA TYR A 102 -15.07 -22.78 5.32
C TYR A 102 -14.07 -21.73 4.81
N ARG A 103 -14.33 -20.44 5.04
CA ARG A 103 -13.42 -19.36 4.67
C ARG A 103 -12.06 -19.47 5.38
N GLY A 104 -12.07 -19.75 6.68
CA GLY A 104 -10.87 -19.98 7.49
C GLY A 104 -10.06 -21.18 7.01
N MET A 105 -10.72 -22.31 6.73
CA MET A 105 -10.06 -23.49 6.17
C MET A 105 -9.37 -23.19 4.82
N ARG A 106 -10.01 -22.39 3.96
CA ARG A 106 -9.43 -21.98 2.67
C ARG A 106 -8.25 -21.03 2.85
N HIS A 107 -8.32 -20.10 3.81
CA HIS A 107 -7.19 -19.26 4.20
C HIS A 107 -6.01 -20.09 4.70
N ARG A 108 -6.24 -21.07 5.58
CA ARG A 108 -5.21 -21.99 6.11
C ARG A 108 -4.55 -22.83 5.00
N ARG A 109 -5.34 -23.29 4.02
CA ARG A 109 -4.86 -24.10 2.88
C ARG A 109 -4.28 -23.27 1.72
N ASN A 110 -4.15 -21.95 1.85
CA ASN A 110 -3.73 -21.05 0.77
C ASN A 110 -4.52 -21.24 -0.54
N LEU A 111 -5.85 -21.38 -0.42
CA LEU A 111 -6.76 -21.49 -1.55
C LEU A 111 -7.65 -20.23 -1.65
N PRO A 112 -8.12 -19.89 -2.87
CA PRO A 112 -9.12 -18.85 -3.04
C PRO A 112 -10.38 -19.09 -2.22
N VAL A 113 -10.90 -17.99 -1.64
CA VAL A 113 -12.00 -18.01 -0.66
C VAL A 113 -13.35 -17.67 -1.30
N ARG A 114 -13.35 -16.94 -2.43
CA ARG A 114 -14.56 -16.44 -3.12
C ARG A 114 -15.15 -17.44 -4.14
N GLY A 115 -15.11 -18.75 -3.86
CA GLY A 115 -15.70 -19.78 -4.73
C GLY A 115 -14.99 -20.02 -6.07
N GLN A 116 -13.81 -19.44 -6.29
CA GLN A 116 -13.06 -19.61 -7.54
C GLN A 116 -12.61 -21.08 -7.74
N ARG A 117 -12.66 -21.56 -8.99
CA ARG A 117 -12.24 -22.91 -9.39
C ARG A 117 -10.74 -23.12 -9.15
N THR A 118 -10.38 -24.12 -8.35
CA THR A 118 -8.98 -24.40 -7.97
C THR A 118 -8.26 -25.47 -8.78
N ARG A 119 -8.91 -26.03 -9.82
CA ARG A 119 -8.32 -27.10 -10.66
C ARG A 119 -7.18 -26.57 -11.54
N THR A 120 -7.34 -25.39 -12.14
CA THR A 120 -6.41 -24.83 -13.12
C THR A 120 -5.76 -23.54 -12.62
N ASN A 121 -6.54 -22.47 -12.46
CA ASN A 121 -6.04 -21.10 -12.27
C ASN A 121 -6.26 -20.64 -10.82
N ALA A 122 -5.27 -20.88 -9.96
CA ALA A 122 -5.26 -20.43 -8.56
C ALA A 122 -3.88 -19.93 -8.10
N ARG A 123 -3.06 -19.44 -9.05
CA ARG A 123 -1.63 -19.13 -8.83
C ARG A 123 -1.39 -17.95 -7.90
N THR A 124 -2.20 -16.90 -7.98
CA THR A 124 -2.09 -15.72 -7.09
C THR A 124 -2.19 -16.10 -5.60
N ARG A 125 -2.96 -17.15 -5.27
CA ARG A 125 -3.14 -17.61 -3.87
C ARG A 125 -2.29 -18.84 -3.50
N ARG A 126 -2.11 -19.79 -4.42
CA ARG A 126 -1.28 -21.00 -4.20
C ARG A 126 0.23 -20.73 -4.33
N GLY A 127 0.61 -19.61 -4.92
CA GLY A 127 1.99 -19.32 -5.28
C GLY A 127 2.41 -19.92 -6.64
N PRO A 128 3.68 -19.71 -7.02
CA PRO A 128 4.25 -20.20 -8.27
C PRO A 128 4.16 -21.71 -8.38
N LYS A 129 4.21 -22.23 -9.61
CA LYS A 129 4.08 -23.67 -9.86
C LYS A 129 5.29 -24.39 -9.28
N ARG A 130 5.10 -25.07 -8.15
CA ARG A 130 6.04 -26.07 -7.65
C ARG A 130 6.08 -27.22 -8.64
N THR A 131 7.02 -27.20 -9.57
CA THR A 131 7.38 -28.37 -10.37
C THR A 131 8.11 -29.32 -9.44
N VAL A 132 7.62 -30.56 -9.33
CA VAL A 132 8.40 -31.61 -8.68
C VAL A 132 9.67 -31.76 -9.53
N ALA A 133 10.83 -31.44 -8.96
CA ALA A 133 12.11 -31.67 -9.61
C ALA A 133 12.18 -33.16 -10.01
N GLY A 134 12.33 -33.44 -11.30
CA GLY A 134 12.50 -34.81 -11.80
C GLY A 134 11.47 -35.33 -12.82
N LYS A 135 10.34 -34.67 -13.07
CA LYS A 135 9.47 -35.08 -14.21
C LYS A 135 9.77 -34.25 -15.46
N LYS A 136 10.76 -34.69 -16.25
CA LYS A 136 10.84 -34.34 -17.67
C LYS A 136 9.48 -34.68 -18.29
N LYS A 137 8.81 -33.70 -18.90
CA LYS A 137 7.65 -33.99 -19.75
C LYS A 137 8.14 -34.91 -20.87
N ALA A 138 7.56 -36.09 -21.00
CA ALA A 138 7.79 -36.92 -22.18
C ALA A 138 7.38 -36.11 -23.41
N THR A 139 8.32 -35.90 -24.32
CA THR A 139 8.08 -35.39 -25.67
C THR A 139 7.13 -36.37 -26.35
N LYS A 140 5.93 -35.93 -26.74
CA LYS A 140 5.09 -36.70 -27.65
C LYS A 140 5.79 -36.71 -29.02
N LYS A 141 6.14 -37.91 -29.49
CA LYS A 141 6.34 -38.17 -30.92
C LYS A 141 4.98 -38.16 -31.62
#